data_AF-A0A4U7E9Y5-F1
#
_entry.id   AF-A0A4U7E9Y5-F1
#
_cell.length_a   1.000
_cell.length_b   1.000
_cell.length_c   1.000
_cell.angle_alpha   90.00
_cell.angle_beta   90.00
_cell.angle_gamma   90.00
#
_symmetry.space_group_name_H-M   'P 1'
#
loop_
_entity.id
_entity.type
_entity.pdbx_description
1 polymer ?
#
loop_
_entity_poly.entity_id
_entity_poly.type
_entity_poly.pdbx_seq_one_letter_code
_entity_poly.pdbx_strand_id
1 'polypeptide(L)'
;MSKVERRVRSLVREDGEMRDAIETVLDNASGGEVRWVDVRDQITSGQWGRLIEKEILVDGEEGFALADRDDIEAGMEDDSGGGDVETPETTSWSKWDKLAGLATLGAFVGYAVSPVRNAIAGGIDVVLGPLLNVVPFYVVIMVIALGTGMYSTLLRAGLMDMEKMGAYQERMKDIQERRKEAEKRDDDEALDEIQEEQMEAMGDQLGMFKEQFRPMVWIMFLTIPAFLWMFWVIGYRGSEAAYPAVAAQELVVPLAGTVTWDTGIVGPIQMWILWYFLCSMAFTQLVQKSLNIEMSPSAS
;
A
#
# COMPACT_ATOMS: atom_id res chain seq x y z
N MET A 1 -9.12 15.28 19.13
CA MET A 1 -9.23 16.28 18.06
C MET A 1 -10.29 17.29 18.41
N SER A 2 -9.89 18.54 18.64
CA SER A 2 -10.84 19.60 18.99
C SER A 2 -11.68 20.03 17.79
N LYS A 3 -12.71 20.86 18.01
CA LYS A 3 -13.50 21.43 16.90
C LYS A 3 -12.67 22.40 16.07
N VAL A 4 -11.77 23.15 16.70
CA VAL A 4 -10.89 24.14 16.05
C VAL A 4 -9.84 23.41 15.21
N GLU A 5 -9.19 22.39 15.78
CA GLU A 5 -8.20 21.55 15.09
C GLU A 5 -8.75 20.93 13.80
N ARG A 6 -9.98 20.38 13.85
CA ARG A 6 -10.64 19.79 12.66
C ARG A 6 -10.94 20.81 11.57
N ARG A 7 -11.33 22.04 11.94
CA ARG A 7 -11.65 23.12 11.00
C ARG A 7 -10.40 23.64 10.32
N VAL A 8 -9.33 23.85 11.09
CA VAL A 8 -8.01 24.24 10.59
C VAL A 8 -7.48 23.17 9.62
N ARG A 9 -7.55 21.89 9.99
CA ARG A 9 -7.10 20.78 9.14
C ARG A 9 -7.92 20.64 7.85
N SER A 10 -9.25 20.78 7.90
CA SER A 10 -10.10 20.80 6.69
C SER A 10 -9.72 21.97 5.79
N LEU A 11 -9.52 23.16 6.38
CA LEU A 11 -9.25 24.38 5.64
C LEU A 11 -7.87 24.34 4.94
N VAL A 12 -6.85 23.79 5.59
CA VAL A 12 -5.50 23.61 5.02
C VAL A 12 -5.49 22.54 3.92
N ARG A 13 -6.28 21.46 4.05
CA ARG A 13 -6.39 20.41 3.02
C ARG A 13 -7.16 20.85 1.77
N GLU A 14 -8.15 21.73 1.95
CA GLU A 14 -8.97 22.26 0.86
C GLU A 14 -8.23 23.36 0.07
N ASP A 15 -7.41 24.17 0.74
CA ASP A 15 -6.71 25.31 0.15
C ASP A 15 -5.30 25.47 0.76
N GLY A 16 -4.27 25.09 -0.01
CA GLY A 16 -2.87 25.16 0.44
C GLY A 16 -2.38 26.57 0.73
N GLU A 17 -2.94 27.59 0.08
CA GLU A 17 -2.62 29.01 0.37
C GLU A 17 -3.17 29.47 1.71
N MET A 18 -4.10 28.70 2.30
CA MET A 18 -4.70 29.00 3.59
C MET A 18 -3.79 28.57 4.76
N ARG A 19 -2.81 27.69 4.50
CA ARG A 19 -1.76 27.34 5.46
C ARG A 19 -0.88 28.55 5.78
N ASP A 20 -0.33 29.17 4.75
CA ASP A 20 0.56 30.33 4.86
C ASP A 20 -0.12 31.51 5.57
N ALA A 21 -1.43 31.67 5.33
CA ALA A 21 -2.21 32.72 5.96
C ALA A 21 -2.56 32.43 7.45
N ILE A 22 -2.66 31.16 7.88
CA ILE A 22 -2.79 30.80 9.30
C ILE A 22 -1.44 30.97 10.02
N GLU A 23 -0.34 30.57 9.38
CA GLU A 23 1.03 30.77 9.90
C GLU A 23 1.35 32.25 10.11
N THR A 24 1.03 33.09 9.11
CA THR A 24 1.16 34.55 9.22
C THR A 24 0.38 35.13 10.40
N VAL A 25 -0.82 34.59 10.66
CA VAL A 25 -1.66 35.03 11.78
C VAL A 25 -1.09 34.59 13.13
N LEU A 26 -0.57 33.38 13.25
CA LEU A 26 0.09 32.91 14.48
C LEU A 26 1.36 33.68 14.80
N ASP A 27 2.17 34.00 13.79
CA ASP A 27 3.43 34.73 13.95
C ASP A 27 3.23 36.18 14.40
N ASN A 28 2.11 36.79 14.00
CA ASN A 28 1.77 38.18 14.31
C ASN A 28 0.81 38.31 15.50
N ALA A 29 0.36 37.21 16.10
CA ALA A 29 -0.53 37.24 17.25
C ALA A 29 0.23 37.61 18.55
N SER A 30 -0.09 38.78 19.10
CA SER A 30 0.48 39.27 20.36
C SER A 30 -0.54 39.07 21.49
N GLY A 31 -0.22 38.20 22.46
CA GLY A 31 -1.14 37.91 23.57
C GLY A 31 -2.38 37.10 23.16
N GLY A 32 -2.35 36.45 21.99
CA GLY A 32 -3.48 35.67 21.47
C GLY A 32 -4.41 36.47 20.56
N GLU A 33 -4.14 37.77 20.33
CA GLU A 33 -4.90 38.61 19.41
C GLU A 33 -4.05 39.09 18.23
N VAL A 34 -4.71 39.28 17.08
CA VAL A 34 -4.13 39.79 15.84
C VAL A 34 -5.04 40.86 15.25
N ARG A 35 -4.48 41.93 14.69
CA ARG A 35 -5.25 42.96 13.99
C ARG A 35 -5.01 42.85 12.50
N TRP A 36 -6.06 43.10 11.72
CA TRP A 36 -5.98 43.10 10.26
C TRP A 36 -4.85 44.00 9.71
N VAL A 37 -4.62 45.16 10.35
CA VAL A 37 -3.56 46.09 9.94
C VAL A 37 -2.15 45.51 10.02
N ASP A 38 -1.93 44.50 10.86
CA ASP A 38 -0.62 43.90 11.09
C ASP A 38 -0.31 42.80 10.05
N VAL A 39 -1.34 42.26 9.37
CA VAL A 39 -1.22 41.11 8.45
C VAL A 39 -1.69 41.38 7.02
N ARG A 40 -2.41 42.49 6.77
CA ARG A 40 -3.03 42.83 5.46
C ARG A 40 -2.06 42.89 4.27
N ASP A 41 -0.77 43.06 4.51
CA ASP A 41 0.26 43.12 3.47
C ASP A 41 0.75 41.72 3.05
N GLN A 42 0.38 40.69 3.81
CA GLN A 42 0.82 39.29 3.66
C GLN A 42 -0.35 38.32 3.40
N ILE A 43 -1.57 38.68 3.82
CA ILE A 43 -2.77 37.88 3.56
C ILE A 43 -3.86 38.69 2.84
N THR A 44 -4.67 38.01 2.04
CA THR A 44 -5.78 38.64 1.32
C THR A 44 -7.01 38.81 2.22
N SER A 45 -7.87 39.78 1.89
CA SER A 45 -9.15 39.98 2.62
C SER A 45 -10.08 38.77 2.52
N GLY A 46 -9.99 37.98 1.45
CA GLY A 46 -10.71 36.72 1.29
C GLY A 46 -10.21 35.62 2.23
N GLN A 47 -8.89 35.47 2.40
CA GLN A 47 -8.30 34.53 3.37
C GLN A 47 -8.68 34.92 4.80
N TRP A 48 -8.60 36.20 5.14
CA TRP A 48 -9.00 36.71 6.45
C TRP A 48 -10.49 36.48 6.76
N GLY A 49 -11.37 36.73 5.78
CA GLY A 49 -12.80 36.45 5.91
C GLY A 49 -13.09 34.98 6.17
N ARG A 50 -12.37 34.07 5.50
CA ARG A 50 -12.51 32.61 5.71
C ARG A 50 -12.07 32.17 7.10
N LEU A 51 -11.02 32.80 7.66
CA LEU A 51 -10.58 32.51 9.04
C LEU A 51 -11.63 32.88 10.09
N ILE A 52 -12.35 33.99 9.87
CA ILE A 52 -13.45 34.42 10.73
C ILE A 52 -14.67 33.50 10.54
N GLU A 53 -15.03 33.19 9.28
CA GLU A 53 -16.16 32.31 8.95
C GLU A 53 -16.00 30.91 9.56
N LYS A 54 -14.78 30.39 9.58
CA LYS A 54 -14.46 29.09 10.17
C LYS A 54 -14.24 29.15 11.69
N GLU A 55 -14.50 30.29 12.33
CA GLU A 55 -14.31 30.52 13.77
C GLU A 55 -12.88 30.17 14.25
N ILE A 56 -11.88 30.40 13.40
CA ILE A 56 -10.46 30.29 13.75
C ILE A 56 -10.01 31.61 14.39
N LEU A 57 -10.55 32.72 13.87
CA LEU A 57 -10.49 34.04 14.46
C LEU A 57 -11.86 34.39 15.07
N VAL A 58 -11.86 34.79 16.34
CA VAL A 58 -13.05 35.23 17.08
C VAL A 58 -12.87 36.69 17.53
N ASP A 59 -13.95 37.38 17.86
CA ASP A 59 -13.87 38.79 18.29
C ASP A 59 -13.06 38.91 19.59
N GLY A 60 -12.01 39.75 19.57
CA GLY A 60 -11.16 40.07 20.72
C GLY A 60 -11.38 41.49 21.25
N GLU A 61 -10.54 41.93 22.19
CA GLU A 61 -10.64 43.25 22.82
C GLU A 61 -9.99 44.37 21.98
N GLU A 62 -8.84 44.11 21.35
CA GLU A 62 -8.12 45.07 20.50
C GLU A 62 -8.15 44.69 19.00
N GLY A 63 -8.50 43.44 18.69
CA GLY A 63 -8.60 42.91 17.33
C GLY A 63 -9.40 41.62 17.26
N PHE A 64 -8.85 40.61 16.58
CA PHE A 64 -9.41 39.26 16.57
C PHE A 64 -8.54 38.35 17.43
N ALA A 65 -9.16 37.64 18.36
CA ALA A 65 -8.52 36.61 19.15
C ALA A 65 -8.45 35.28 18.39
N LEU A 66 -7.40 34.51 18.62
CA LEU A 66 -7.30 33.12 18.20
C LEU A 66 -8.27 32.29 19.04
N ALA A 67 -9.08 31.44 18.39
CA ALA A 67 -10.06 30.62 19.08
C ALA A 67 -9.42 29.67 20.12
N ASP A 68 -8.33 29.00 19.72
CA ASP A 68 -7.45 28.23 20.60
C ASP A 68 -6.11 28.04 19.88
N ARG A 69 -5.03 28.61 20.42
CA ARG A 69 -3.72 28.62 19.75
C ARG A 69 -3.16 27.20 19.60
N ASP A 70 -3.25 26.40 20.65
CA ASP A 70 -2.66 25.06 20.68
C ASP A 70 -3.38 24.13 19.68
N ASP A 71 -4.70 24.26 19.59
CA ASP A 71 -5.51 23.52 18.62
C ASP A 71 -5.29 23.98 17.16
N ILE A 72 -5.00 25.27 16.94
CA ILE A 72 -4.67 25.80 15.62
C ILE A 72 -3.30 25.29 15.17
N GLU A 73 -2.30 25.30 16.06
CA GLU A 73 -0.97 24.74 15.81
C GLU A 73 -1.06 23.23 15.51
N ALA A 74 -1.81 22.46 16.30
CA ALA A 74 -2.07 21.03 16.06
C ALA A 74 -2.85 20.75 14.77
N GLY A 75 -3.67 21.71 14.31
CA GLY A 75 -4.39 21.64 13.04
C GLY A 75 -3.49 21.90 11.82
N MET A 76 -2.40 22.66 12.01
CA MET A 76 -1.40 22.99 10.98
C MET A 76 -0.26 21.97 10.88
N GLU A 77 -0.06 21.15 11.90
CA GLU A 77 0.81 19.98 11.80
C GLU A 77 0.21 18.98 10.79
N ASP A 78 0.59 19.10 9.52
CA ASP A 78 0.55 18.00 8.55
C ASP A 78 1.89 17.26 8.63
N ASP A 79 1.80 15.92 8.58
CA ASP A 79 2.82 14.86 8.56
C ASP A 79 4.07 15.15 7.68
N SER A 80 4.77 16.24 7.97
CA SER A 80 5.94 16.75 7.24
C SER A 80 7.21 16.36 7.98
N GLY A 81 7.27 15.10 8.36
CA GLY A 81 8.38 14.46 9.05
C GLY A 81 8.95 13.27 8.29
N GLY A 82 9.07 13.40 6.96
CA GLY A 82 9.82 12.47 6.12
C GLY A 82 9.03 11.23 5.68
N GLY A 83 8.70 11.22 4.39
CA GLY A 83 8.27 10.08 3.58
C GLY A 83 7.95 8.78 4.32
N ASP A 84 6.74 8.68 4.83
CA ASP A 84 6.13 7.39 5.13
C ASP A 84 4.71 7.42 4.59
N VAL A 85 4.39 6.41 3.79
CA VAL A 85 3.12 6.23 3.09
C VAL A 85 1.97 6.35 4.09
N GLU A 86 1.01 7.25 3.82
CA GLU A 86 -0.24 7.38 4.57
C GLU A 86 -0.89 6.01 4.73
N THR A 87 -0.80 5.44 5.93
CA THR A 87 -1.62 4.32 6.35
C THR A 87 -2.66 4.89 7.30
N PRO A 88 -3.94 4.99 6.89
CA PRO A 88 -4.96 5.57 7.74
C PRO A 88 -5.02 4.77 9.04
N GLU A 89 -5.21 5.42 10.19
CA GLU A 89 -5.51 4.74 11.45
C GLU A 89 -6.88 4.07 11.29
N THR A 90 -7.06 2.76 11.44
CA THR A 90 -7.43 2.08 12.69
C THR A 90 -7.08 0.57 12.72
N THR A 91 -6.12 0.12 11.91
CA THR A 91 -5.45 -1.19 12.12
C THR A 91 -3.95 -0.96 12.14
N SER A 92 -3.38 -0.82 13.34
CA SER A 92 -1.98 -0.44 13.52
C SER A 92 -1.06 -1.49 12.89
N TRP A 93 -0.43 -1.14 11.77
CA TRP A 93 0.72 -1.87 11.26
C TRP A 93 1.76 -2.00 12.37
N SER A 94 2.31 -3.20 12.55
CA SER A 94 3.41 -3.37 13.48
C SER A 94 4.63 -2.60 13.00
N LYS A 95 5.56 -2.28 13.92
CA LYS A 95 6.85 -1.68 13.56
C LYS A 95 7.59 -2.50 12.49
N TRP A 96 7.41 -3.81 12.53
CA TRP A 96 7.97 -4.75 11.55
C TRP A 96 7.27 -4.69 10.20
N ASP A 97 5.95 -4.49 10.16
CA ASP A 97 5.20 -4.32 8.91
C ASP A 97 5.65 -3.05 8.16
N LYS A 98 5.82 -1.95 8.91
CA LYS A 98 6.34 -0.69 8.36
C LYS A 98 7.77 -0.84 7.84
N LEU A 99 8.65 -1.46 8.63
CA LEU A 99 10.02 -1.74 8.22
C LEU A 99 10.09 -2.63 6.98
N ALA A 100 9.27 -3.69 6.92
CA ALA A 100 9.17 -4.56 5.77
C ALA A 100 8.67 -3.80 4.53
N GLY A 101 7.69 -2.92 4.68
CA GLY A 101 7.22 -2.01 3.63
C GLY A 101 8.33 -1.13 3.09
N LEU A 102 9.04 -0.43 3.98
CA LEU A 102 10.17 0.44 3.60
C LEU A 102 11.29 -0.35 2.91
N ALA A 103 11.65 -1.52 3.44
CA ALA A 103 12.66 -2.38 2.84
C ALA A 103 12.23 -2.91 1.47
N THR A 104 10.94 -3.19 1.28
CA THR A 104 10.37 -3.60 -0.01
C THR A 104 10.47 -2.46 -1.03
N LEU A 105 10.15 -1.23 -0.64
CA LEU A 105 10.32 -0.04 -1.48
C LEU A 105 11.79 0.18 -1.84
N GLY A 106 12.70 0.01 -0.90
CA GLY A 106 14.15 0.04 -1.15
C GLY A 106 14.59 -1.05 -2.14
N ALA A 107 14.04 -2.26 -2.01
CA ALA A 107 14.32 -3.35 -2.94
C ALA A 107 13.80 -3.04 -4.35
N PHE A 108 12.64 -2.38 -4.49
CA PHE A 108 12.13 -1.95 -5.80
C PHE A 108 13.12 -1.06 -6.57
N VAL A 109 13.87 -0.20 -5.88
CA VAL A 109 14.93 0.62 -6.50
C VAL A 109 15.97 -0.27 -7.19
N GLY A 110 16.21 -1.49 -6.68
CA GLY A 110 17.08 -2.49 -7.30
C GLY A 110 16.65 -2.93 -8.70
N TYR A 111 15.38 -2.79 -9.11
CA TYR A 111 15.00 -3.08 -10.49
C TYR A 111 15.51 -2.02 -11.48
N ALA A 112 15.64 -0.77 -11.03
CA ALA A 112 16.11 0.34 -11.86
C ALA A 112 17.62 0.58 -11.70
N VAL A 113 18.18 0.31 -10.52
CA VAL A 113 19.54 0.71 -10.13
C VAL A 113 20.41 -0.53 -9.87
N SER A 114 21.36 -0.79 -10.78
CA SER A 114 22.24 -1.97 -10.71
C SER A 114 23.05 -2.10 -9.41
N PRO A 115 23.64 -1.05 -8.82
CA PRO A 115 24.32 -1.16 -7.53
C PRO A 115 23.43 -1.70 -6.40
N VAL A 116 22.18 -1.23 -6.31
CA VAL A 116 21.22 -1.68 -5.30
C VAL A 116 20.88 -3.15 -5.51
N ARG A 117 20.63 -3.54 -6.77
CA ARG A 117 20.43 -4.94 -7.14
C ARG A 117 21.60 -5.81 -6.72
N ASN A 118 22.83 -5.40 -7.04
CA ASN A 118 24.03 -6.18 -6.77
C ASN A 118 24.26 -6.35 -5.26
N ALA A 119 23.96 -5.35 -4.44
CA ALA A 119 24.06 -5.45 -3.00
C ALA A 119 23.04 -6.44 -2.42
N ILE A 120 21.77 -6.34 -2.82
CA ILE A 120 20.69 -7.23 -2.35
C ILE A 120 20.92 -8.65 -2.86
N ALA A 121 21.18 -8.80 -4.15
CA ALA A 121 21.43 -10.08 -4.78
C ALA A 121 22.69 -10.74 -4.20
N GLY A 122 23.78 -9.99 -4.00
CA GLY A 122 25.00 -10.52 -3.39
C GLY A 122 24.76 -11.08 -1.98
N GLY A 123 23.90 -10.43 -1.18
CA GLY A 123 23.49 -10.96 0.13
C GLY A 123 22.72 -12.27 0.03
N ILE A 124 21.79 -12.38 -0.92
CA ILE A 124 21.00 -13.60 -1.17
C ILE A 124 21.87 -14.73 -1.75
N ASP A 125 22.85 -14.37 -2.57
CA ASP A 125 23.75 -15.32 -3.23
C ASP A 125 24.59 -16.13 -2.23
N VAL A 126 24.91 -15.57 -1.07
CA VAL A 126 25.57 -16.33 0.01
C VAL A 126 24.77 -17.57 0.41
N VAL A 127 23.44 -17.49 0.32
CA VAL A 127 22.52 -18.58 0.70
C VAL A 127 22.12 -19.42 -0.53
N LEU A 128 21.74 -18.78 -1.64
CA LEU A 128 21.22 -19.47 -2.83
C LEU A 128 22.30 -19.86 -3.85
N GLY A 129 23.43 -19.17 -3.89
CA GLY A 129 24.55 -19.44 -4.79
C GLY A 129 25.11 -20.87 -4.67
N PRO A 130 25.30 -21.45 -3.47
CA PRO A 130 25.69 -22.85 -3.33
C PRO A 130 24.72 -23.82 -4.02
N LEU A 131 23.42 -23.50 -4.05
CA LEU A 131 22.39 -24.32 -4.68
C LEU A 131 22.61 -24.45 -6.19
N LEU A 132 23.09 -23.38 -6.85
CA LEU A 132 23.40 -23.37 -8.29
C LEU A 132 24.48 -24.38 -8.70
N ASN A 133 25.34 -24.79 -7.76
CA ASN A 133 26.40 -25.77 -8.01
C ASN A 133 25.96 -27.22 -7.76
N VAL A 134 24.84 -27.42 -7.05
CA VAL A 134 24.37 -28.76 -6.65
C VAL A 134 23.24 -29.23 -7.56
N VAL A 135 22.35 -28.33 -7.96
CA VAL A 135 21.19 -28.66 -8.79
C VAL A 135 21.11 -27.79 -10.04
N PRO A 136 20.50 -28.29 -11.12
CA PRO A 136 20.24 -27.50 -12.32
C PRO A 136 19.40 -26.26 -12.03
N PHE A 137 19.58 -25.22 -12.85
CA PHE A 137 18.92 -23.94 -12.61
C PHE A 137 17.39 -24.01 -12.65
N TYR A 138 16.80 -24.86 -13.50
CA TYR A 138 15.35 -25.08 -13.52
C TYR A 138 14.82 -25.65 -12.19
N VAL A 139 15.63 -26.44 -11.46
CA VAL A 139 15.29 -26.96 -10.13
C VAL A 139 15.36 -25.84 -9.11
N VAL A 140 16.36 -24.95 -9.21
CA VAL A 140 16.45 -23.76 -8.35
C VAL A 140 15.21 -22.89 -8.50
N ILE A 141 14.79 -22.60 -9.73
CA ILE A 141 13.56 -21.84 -9.99
C ILE A 141 12.34 -22.54 -9.39
N MET A 142 12.25 -23.86 -9.53
CA MET A 142 11.17 -24.65 -8.96
C MET A 142 11.17 -24.55 -7.43
N VAL A 143 12.32 -24.69 -6.77
CA VAL A 143 12.45 -24.55 -5.29
C VAL A 143 12.03 -23.17 -4.84
N ILE A 144 12.44 -22.11 -5.54
CA ILE A 144 12.03 -20.74 -5.23
C ILE A 144 10.52 -20.59 -5.42
N ALA A 145 9.94 -21.08 -6.52
CA ALA A 145 8.49 -21.00 -6.77
C ALA A 145 7.67 -21.75 -5.71
N LEU A 146 8.11 -22.94 -5.31
CA LEU A 146 7.50 -23.72 -4.23
C LEU A 146 7.62 -22.99 -2.89
N GLY A 147 8.80 -22.44 -2.59
CA GLY A 147 9.05 -21.62 -1.41
C GLY A 147 8.12 -20.41 -1.36
N THR A 148 7.98 -19.69 -2.48
CA THR A 148 7.06 -18.56 -2.63
C THR A 148 5.62 -18.94 -2.39
N GLY A 149 5.16 -20.04 -3.00
CA GLY A 149 3.83 -20.57 -2.73
C GLY A 149 3.64 -20.85 -1.23
N MET A 150 4.59 -21.58 -0.63
CA MET A 150 4.52 -21.97 0.78
C MET A 150 4.48 -20.79 1.75
N TYR A 151 5.46 -19.87 1.69
CA TYR A 151 5.45 -18.72 2.61
C TYR A 151 4.28 -17.78 2.32
N SER A 152 3.85 -17.64 1.06
CA SER A 152 2.72 -16.77 0.74
C SER A 152 1.40 -17.30 1.31
N THR A 153 1.20 -18.62 1.29
CA THR A 153 0.07 -19.26 1.96
C THR A 153 0.15 -19.09 3.47
N LEU A 154 1.32 -19.32 4.09
CA LEU A 154 1.50 -19.18 5.53
C LEU A 154 1.30 -17.73 6.01
N LEU A 155 1.82 -16.74 5.29
CA LEU A 155 1.63 -15.33 5.61
C LEU A 155 0.18 -14.91 5.45
N ARG A 156 -0.51 -15.37 4.40
CA ARG A 156 -1.96 -15.13 4.26
C ARG A 156 -2.74 -15.76 5.41
N ALA A 157 -2.44 -17.01 5.77
CA ALA A 157 -3.15 -17.69 6.85
C ALA A 157 -2.87 -17.09 8.23
N GLY A 158 -1.64 -16.61 8.48
CA GLY A 158 -1.22 -16.10 9.79
C GLY A 158 -1.46 -14.60 10.00
N LEU A 159 -1.52 -13.79 8.95
CA LEU A 159 -1.65 -12.33 9.04
C LEU A 159 -3.03 -11.81 8.65
N MET A 160 -3.88 -12.65 8.07
CA MET A 160 -5.24 -12.31 7.68
C MET A 160 -6.24 -12.87 8.69
N ASP A 161 -7.17 -12.03 9.16
CA ASP A 161 -8.24 -12.44 10.06
C ASP A 161 -9.44 -12.98 9.25
N MET A 162 -9.52 -14.30 9.13
CA MET A 162 -10.57 -14.97 8.39
C MET A 162 -11.95 -14.84 9.05
N GLU A 163 -12.01 -14.70 10.38
CA GLU A 163 -13.27 -14.58 11.11
C GLU A 163 -13.90 -13.20 10.88
N LYS A 164 -13.10 -12.13 10.95
CA LYS A 164 -13.56 -10.77 10.60
C LYS A 164 -14.03 -10.67 9.16
N MET A 165 -13.30 -11.31 8.23
CA MET A 165 -13.72 -11.38 6.83
C MET A 165 -15.08 -12.06 6.66
N GLY A 166 -15.33 -13.16 7.39
CA GLY A 166 -16.62 -13.85 7.37
C GLY A 166 -17.76 -12.97 7.89
N ALA A 167 -17.57 -12.34 9.05
CA ALA A 167 -18.57 -11.44 9.63
C ALA A 167 -18.90 -10.24 8.72
N TYR A 168 -17.90 -9.70 8.03
CA TYR A 168 -18.11 -8.61 7.08
C TYR A 168 -18.87 -9.08 5.83
N GLN A 169 -18.53 -10.25 5.29
CA GLN A 169 -19.25 -10.83 4.14
C GLN A 169 -20.73 -11.09 4.49
N GLU A 170 -21.01 -11.52 5.71
CA GLU A 170 -22.37 -11.73 6.20
C GLU A 170 -23.14 -10.41 6.35
N ARG A 171 -22.54 -9.39 6.98
CA ARG A 171 -23.12 -8.02 7.05
C ARG A 171 -23.43 -7.46 5.65
N MET A 172 -22.50 -7.59 4.71
CA MET A 172 -22.69 -7.08 3.36
C MET A 172 -23.82 -7.80 2.61
N LYS A 173 -23.98 -9.13 2.83
CA LYS A 173 -25.11 -9.89 2.27
C LYS A 173 -26.44 -9.46 2.88
N ASP A 174 -26.49 -9.31 4.20
CA ASP A 174 -27.68 -8.86 4.92
C ASP A 174 -28.13 -7.46 4.44
N ILE A 175 -27.20 -6.52 4.33
CA ILE A 175 -27.46 -5.17 3.80
C ILE A 175 -28.00 -5.22 2.36
N GLN A 176 -27.43 -6.07 1.50
CA GLN A 176 -27.92 -6.24 0.11
C GLN A 176 -29.33 -6.84 0.06
N GLU A 177 -29.63 -7.80 0.93
CA GLU A 177 -30.95 -8.43 1.01
C GLU A 177 -32.00 -7.43 1.52
N ARG A 178 -31.71 -6.71 2.62
CA ARG A 178 -32.58 -5.64 3.14
C ARG A 178 -32.85 -4.55 2.12
N ARG A 179 -31.81 -4.12 1.38
CA ARG A 179 -31.98 -3.12 0.30
C ARG A 179 -32.95 -3.62 -0.76
N LYS A 180 -32.80 -4.87 -1.19
CA LYS A 180 -33.66 -5.49 -2.21
C LYS A 180 -35.10 -5.64 -1.73
N GLU A 181 -35.32 -5.87 -0.44
CA GLU A 181 -36.66 -5.92 0.15
C GLU A 181 -37.29 -4.53 0.26
N ALA A 182 -36.52 -3.51 0.66
CA ALA A 182 -36.97 -2.12 0.71
C ALA A 182 -37.32 -1.57 -0.69
N GLU A 183 -36.49 -1.88 -1.70
CA GLU A 183 -36.72 -1.51 -3.10
C GLU A 183 -38.01 -2.15 -3.65
N LYS A 184 -38.30 -3.42 -3.30
CA LYS A 184 -39.57 -4.08 -3.67
C LYS A 184 -40.79 -3.47 -3.00
N ARG A 185 -40.60 -2.79 -1.87
CA ARG A 185 -41.67 -2.17 -1.09
C ARG A 185 -41.82 -0.68 -1.41
N ASP A 186 -41.01 -0.15 -2.33
CA ASP A 186 -40.93 1.28 -2.68
C ASP A 186 -40.83 2.16 -1.41
N ASP A 187 -40.01 1.72 -0.44
CA ASP A 187 -39.80 2.38 0.84
C ASP A 187 -38.52 3.21 0.81
N ASP A 188 -38.64 4.47 0.36
CA ASP A 188 -37.51 5.38 0.17
C ASP A 188 -36.78 5.71 1.49
N GLU A 189 -37.51 5.78 2.62
CA GLU A 189 -36.93 6.08 3.93
C GLU A 189 -36.03 4.92 4.41
N ALA A 190 -36.48 3.68 4.23
CA ALA A 190 -35.66 2.50 4.53
C ALA A 190 -34.45 2.38 3.58
N LEU A 191 -34.58 2.80 2.31
CA LEU A 191 -33.46 2.80 1.36
C LEU A 191 -32.37 3.81 1.73
N ASP A 192 -32.74 4.96 2.28
CA ASP A 192 -31.80 5.97 2.75
C ASP A 192 -31.05 5.49 4.00
N GLU A 193 -31.75 4.90 4.98
CA GLU A 193 -31.11 4.31 6.18
C GLU A 193 -30.12 3.19 5.82
N ILE A 194 -30.50 2.31 4.89
CA ILE A 194 -29.62 1.22 4.41
C ILE A 194 -28.42 1.77 3.61
N GLN A 195 -28.56 2.91 2.94
CA GLN A 195 -27.44 3.58 2.27
C GLN A 195 -26.43 4.16 3.27
N GLU A 196 -26.90 4.77 4.36
CA GLU A 196 -26.03 5.25 5.43
C GLU A 196 -25.26 4.10 6.08
N GLU A 197 -25.94 2.99 6.37
CA GLU A 197 -25.31 1.77 6.90
C GLU A 197 -24.29 1.17 5.91
N GLN A 198 -24.57 1.20 4.60
CA GLN A 198 -23.58 0.84 3.57
C GLN A 198 -22.35 1.75 3.61
N MET A 199 -22.55 3.06 3.82
CA MET A 199 -21.45 4.01 3.88
C MET A 199 -20.60 3.80 5.13
N GLU A 200 -21.20 3.50 6.28
CA GLU A 200 -20.49 3.10 7.51
C GLU A 200 -19.70 1.80 7.30
N ALA A 201 -20.33 0.79 6.69
CA ALA A 201 -19.67 -0.48 6.34
C ALA A 201 -18.51 -0.27 5.34
N MET A 202 -18.61 0.68 4.42
CA MET A 202 -17.49 1.06 3.54
C MET A 202 -16.32 1.70 4.31
N GLY A 203 -16.59 2.44 5.39
CA GLY A 203 -15.56 2.94 6.30
C GLY A 203 -14.77 1.79 6.95
N ASP A 204 -15.46 0.74 7.39
CA ASP A 204 -14.85 -0.49 7.91
C ASP A 204 -14.04 -1.24 6.83
N GLN A 205 -14.42 -1.11 5.55
CA GLN A 205 -13.70 -1.69 4.42
C GLN A 205 -12.26 -1.15 4.29
N LEU A 206 -12.00 0.10 4.68
CA LEU A 206 -10.63 0.66 4.72
C LEU A 206 -9.77 -0.03 5.79
N GLY A 207 -10.37 -0.44 6.91
CA GLY A 207 -9.71 -1.29 7.91
C GLY A 207 -9.35 -2.66 7.35
N MET A 208 -10.26 -3.26 6.59
CA MET A 208 -10.04 -4.55 5.90
C MET A 208 -8.95 -4.46 4.83
N PHE A 209 -8.91 -3.38 4.04
CA PHE A 209 -7.82 -3.17 3.07
C PHE A 209 -6.47 -3.23 3.75
N LYS A 210 -6.29 -2.60 4.91
CA LYS A 210 -5.04 -2.66 5.69
C LYS A 210 -4.70 -4.07 6.14
N GLU A 211 -5.69 -4.86 6.56
CA GLU A 211 -5.51 -6.27 6.90
C GLU A 211 -5.13 -7.12 5.67
N GLN A 212 -5.63 -6.80 4.47
CA GLN A 212 -5.22 -7.45 3.21
C GLN A 212 -3.83 -6.99 2.72
N PHE A 213 -3.46 -5.73 2.97
CA PHE A 213 -2.15 -5.19 2.59
C PHE A 213 -1.01 -5.78 3.42
N ARG A 214 -1.25 -6.10 4.69
CA ARG A 214 -0.22 -6.65 5.57
C ARG A 214 0.42 -7.94 5.03
N PRO A 215 -0.33 -9.01 4.67
CA PRO A 215 0.23 -10.18 4.01
C PRO A 215 0.95 -9.83 2.70
N MET A 216 0.41 -8.91 1.89
CA MET A 216 1.01 -8.55 0.60
C MET A 216 2.39 -7.92 0.76
N VAL A 217 2.56 -6.99 1.71
CA VAL A 217 3.86 -6.36 2.00
C VAL A 217 4.90 -7.39 2.36
N TRP A 218 4.58 -8.34 3.25
CA TRP A 218 5.51 -9.40 3.63
C TRP A 218 5.82 -10.37 2.50
N ILE A 219 4.82 -10.72 1.69
CA ILE A 219 5.04 -11.54 0.49
C ILE A 219 5.99 -10.82 -0.46
N MET A 220 5.79 -9.53 -0.71
CA MET A 220 6.64 -8.74 -1.60
C MET A 220 8.05 -8.56 -1.03
N PHE A 221 8.17 -8.33 0.28
CA PHE A 221 9.43 -8.24 0.99
C PHE A 221 10.31 -9.48 0.79
N LEU A 222 9.72 -10.68 0.75
CA LEU A 222 10.44 -11.92 0.48
C LEU A 222 10.63 -12.20 -1.03
N THR A 223 9.62 -11.89 -1.84
CA THR A 223 9.59 -12.27 -3.26
C THR A 223 10.50 -11.36 -4.09
N ILE A 224 10.48 -10.05 -3.84
CA ILE A 224 11.22 -9.09 -4.66
C ILE A 224 12.73 -9.33 -4.59
N PRO A 225 13.34 -9.47 -3.41
CA PRO A 225 14.78 -9.76 -3.34
C PRO A 225 15.15 -11.06 -4.04
N ALA A 226 14.33 -12.11 -3.93
CA ALA A 226 14.56 -13.36 -4.67
C ALA A 226 14.52 -13.16 -6.19
N PHE A 227 13.60 -12.33 -6.69
CA PHE A 227 13.54 -11.98 -8.12
C PHE A 227 14.70 -11.09 -8.57
N LEU A 228 15.14 -10.14 -7.74
CA LEU A 228 16.33 -9.34 -8.02
C LEU A 228 17.57 -10.21 -8.12
N TRP A 229 17.70 -11.22 -7.26
CA TRP A 229 18.76 -12.22 -7.35
C TRP A 229 18.67 -13.01 -8.66
N MET A 230 17.47 -13.46 -9.05
CA MET A 230 17.27 -14.14 -10.34
C MET A 230 17.69 -13.28 -11.54
N PHE A 231 17.31 -12.00 -11.56
CA PHE A 231 17.76 -11.05 -12.60
C PHE A 231 19.27 -10.81 -12.57
N TRP A 232 19.89 -10.88 -11.40
CA TRP A 232 21.34 -10.75 -11.25
C TRP A 232 22.10 -11.98 -11.74
N VAL A 233 21.57 -13.19 -11.48
CA VAL A 233 22.15 -14.47 -11.94
C VAL A 233 22.14 -14.57 -13.46
N ILE A 234 21.00 -14.28 -14.09
CA ILE A 234 20.76 -14.48 -15.53
C ILE A 234 21.17 -13.26 -16.37
N GLY A 235 21.17 -12.07 -15.79
CA GLY A 235 21.28 -10.81 -16.51
C GLY A 235 19.93 -10.30 -17.02
N TYR A 236 19.71 -8.99 -16.88
CA TYR A 236 18.46 -8.32 -17.26
C TYR A 236 18.73 -7.02 -18.01
N ARG A 237 17.99 -6.80 -19.12
CA ARG A 237 18.03 -5.55 -19.90
C ARG A 237 19.44 -5.06 -20.25
N GLY A 238 20.29 -5.98 -20.70
CA GLY A 238 21.68 -5.64 -21.09
C GLY A 238 22.68 -5.51 -19.94
N SER A 239 22.30 -5.90 -18.71
CA SER A 239 23.28 -6.05 -17.63
C SER A 239 24.01 -7.38 -17.73
N GLU A 240 25.30 -7.39 -17.37
CA GLU A 240 26.09 -8.63 -17.27
C GLU A 240 25.49 -9.61 -16.26
N ALA A 241 25.47 -10.88 -16.64
CA ALA A 241 25.06 -11.99 -15.79
C ALA A 241 26.16 -12.32 -14.79
N ALA A 242 25.82 -12.44 -13.51
CA ALA A 242 26.79 -12.85 -12.49
C ALA A 242 27.23 -14.32 -12.66
N TYR A 243 26.36 -15.15 -13.23
CA TYR A 243 26.66 -16.54 -13.57
C TYR A 243 26.48 -16.78 -15.08
N PRO A 244 27.46 -16.41 -15.92
CA PRO A 244 27.37 -16.57 -17.37
C PRO A 244 27.13 -18.01 -17.80
N ALA A 245 27.71 -18.98 -17.08
CA ALA A 245 27.52 -20.40 -17.36
C ALA A 245 26.08 -20.89 -17.09
N VAL A 246 25.33 -20.21 -16.21
CA VAL A 246 23.92 -20.49 -15.95
C VAL A 246 23.06 -19.78 -17.00
N ALA A 247 23.34 -18.51 -17.29
CA ALA A 247 22.62 -17.74 -18.29
C ALA A 247 22.70 -18.37 -19.71
N ALA A 248 23.88 -18.90 -20.06
CA ALA A 248 24.13 -19.55 -21.34
C ALA A 248 23.59 -20.98 -21.45
N GLN A 249 22.90 -21.50 -20.42
CA GLN A 249 22.28 -22.82 -20.52
C GLN A 249 21.14 -22.80 -21.54
N GLU A 250 21.25 -23.70 -22.50
CA GLU A 250 20.24 -23.91 -23.53
C GLU A 250 19.16 -24.88 -23.06
N LEU A 251 17.93 -24.55 -23.41
CA LEU A 251 16.70 -25.22 -23.01
C LEU A 251 15.92 -25.51 -24.27
N VAL A 252 15.43 -26.73 -24.45
CA VAL A 252 14.52 -27.03 -25.55
C VAL A 252 13.09 -26.89 -25.06
N VAL A 253 12.39 -25.88 -25.57
CA VAL A 253 10.98 -25.63 -25.25
C VAL A 253 10.09 -25.98 -26.45
N PRO A 254 8.91 -26.61 -26.24
CA PRO A 254 8.07 -27.10 -27.33
C PRO A 254 7.60 -26.04 -28.34
N LEU A 255 7.49 -24.78 -27.93
CA LEU A 255 6.91 -23.70 -28.74
C LEU A 255 7.98 -22.79 -29.40
N ALA A 256 9.21 -22.78 -28.89
CA ALA A 256 10.27 -21.86 -29.35
C ALA A 256 11.61 -22.55 -29.66
N GLY A 257 11.69 -23.88 -29.54
CA GLY A 257 12.92 -24.62 -29.83
C GLY A 257 13.99 -24.39 -28.77
N THR A 258 15.25 -24.24 -29.18
CA THR A 258 16.38 -24.00 -28.28
C THR A 258 16.42 -22.52 -27.87
N VAL A 259 16.25 -22.26 -26.57
CA VAL A 259 16.25 -20.92 -25.97
C VAL A 259 17.16 -20.88 -24.74
N THR A 260 17.71 -19.72 -24.41
CA THR A 260 18.43 -19.48 -23.16
C THR A 260 17.50 -18.88 -22.10
N TRP A 261 17.95 -18.84 -20.84
CA TRP A 261 17.13 -18.30 -19.74
C TRP A 261 16.84 -16.81 -19.86
N ASP A 262 17.74 -16.03 -20.46
CA ASP A 262 17.61 -14.59 -20.68
C ASP A 262 16.79 -14.24 -21.93
N THR A 263 16.49 -15.23 -22.79
CA THR A 263 15.69 -15.05 -24.01
C THR A 263 14.27 -14.61 -23.66
N GLY A 264 13.82 -13.49 -24.23
CA GLY A 264 12.44 -13.03 -24.16
C GLY A 264 11.54 -13.82 -25.12
N ILE A 265 10.62 -14.62 -24.59
CA ILE A 265 9.71 -15.45 -25.41
C ILE A 265 8.39 -14.73 -25.69
N VAL A 266 7.83 -14.03 -24.70
CA VAL A 266 6.58 -13.27 -24.82
C VAL A 266 6.83 -11.83 -24.39
N GLY A 267 7.14 -10.96 -25.36
CA GLY A 267 7.48 -9.56 -25.08
C GLY A 267 8.72 -9.42 -24.18
N PRO A 268 8.72 -8.56 -23.14
CA PRO A 268 9.86 -8.39 -22.23
C PRO A 268 9.99 -9.52 -21.19
N ILE A 269 9.17 -10.57 -21.27
CA ILE A 269 9.15 -11.68 -20.32
C ILE A 269 10.17 -12.73 -20.74
N GLN A 270 11.22 -12.87 -19.93
CA GLN A 270 12.30 -13.84 -20.11
C GLN A 270 11.83 -15.28 -19.80
N MET A 271 12.50 -16.28 -20.38
CA MET A 271 12.15 -17.69 -20.24
C MET A 271 12.10 -18.16 -18.78
N TRP A 272 13.00 -17.69 -17.92
CA TRP A 272 13.00 -18.07 -16.51
C TRP A 272 11.74 -17.60 -15.77
N ILE A 273 11.17 -16.45 -16.15
CA ILE A 273 9.94 -15.92 -15.58
C ILE A 273 8.76 -16.81 -15.98
N LEU A 274 8.72 -17.24 -17.24
CA LEU A 274 7.71 -18.17 -17.73
C LEU A 274 7.80 -19.52 -17.01
N TRP A 275 9.02 -20.02 -16.81
CA TRP A 275 9.24 -21.25 -16.07
C TRP A 275 8.83 -21.13 -14.60
N TYR A 276 9.20 -20.02 -13.94
CA TYR A 276 8.76 -19.71 -12.59
C TYR A 276 7.24 -19.68 -12.48
N PHE A 277 6.58 -18.97 -13.40
CA PHE A 277 5.12 -18.85 -13.44
C PHE A 277 4.45 -20.20 -13.67
N LEU A 278 4.96 -21.02 -14.59
CA LEU A 278 4.47 -22.36 -14.85
C LEU A 278 4.60 -23.26 -13.61
N CYS A 279 5.75 -23.23 -12.93
CA CYS A 279 5.96 -23.97 -11.68
C CYS A 279 5.03 -23.49 -10.57
N SER A 280 4.88 -22.17 -10.41
CA SER A 280 4.00 -21.57 -9.41
C SER A 280 2.53 -21.91 -9.66
N MET A 281 2.07 -21.86 -10.90
CA MET A 281 0.70 -22.24 -11.27
C MET A 281 0.45 -23.73 -11.05
N ALA A 282 1.36 -24.59 -11.51
CA ALA A 282 1.26 -26.03 -11.31
C ALA A 282 1.23 -26.38 -9.82
N PHE A 283 2.07 -25.74 -9.00
CA PHE A 283 2.06 -25.93 -7.56
C PHE A 283 0.76 -25.44 -6.91
N THR A 284 0.26 -24.28 -7.32
CA THR A 284 -1.02 -23.75 -6.81
C THR A 284 -2.15 -24.75 -7.06
N GLN A 285 -2.22 -25.32 -8.26
CA GLN A 285 -3.20 -26.36 -8.60
C GLN A 285 -3.00 -27.64 -7.77
N LEU A 286 -1.76 -28.08 -7.56
CA LEU A 286 -1.45 -29.23 -6.71
C LEU A 286 -1.89 -29.01 -5.27
N VAL A 287 -1.61 -27.84 -4.70
CA VAL A 287 -2.00 -27.48 -3.33
C VAL A 287 -3.53 -27.44 -3.20
N GLN A 288 -4.22 -26.72 -4.10
CA GLN A 288 -5.68 -26.63 -4.10
C GLN A 288 -6.33 -28.01 -4.17
N LYS A 289 -5.84 -28.88 -5.06
CA LYS A 289 -6.37 -30.24 -5.24
C LYS A 289 -6.03 -31.18 -4.08
N SER A 290 -4.85 -31.02 -3.47
CA SER A 290 -4.42 -31.86 -2.33
C SER A 290 -5.16 -31.54 -1.03
N LEU A 291 -5.54 -30.26 -0.84
CA LEU A 291 -6.24 -29.80 0.36
C LEU A 291 -7.76 -29.77 0.18
N ASN A 292 -8.28 -30.13 -1.00
CA ASN A 292 -9.70 -30.07 -1.37
C ASN A 292 -10.34 -28.70 -1.05
N ILE A 293 -9.57 -27.62 -1.18
CA ILE A 293 -10.04 -26.26 -0.95
C ILE A 293 -10.54 -25.73 -2.29
N GLU A 294 -11.86 -25.78 -2.50
CA GLU A 294 -12.53 -25.10 -3.61
C GLU A 294 -12.41 -23.58 -3.41
N MET A 295 -11.37 -22.99 -3.97
CA MET A 295 -11.23 -21.53 -4.09
C MET A 295 -12.01 -20.98 -5.31
N SER A 296 -13.15 -21.58 -5.64
CA SER A 296 -14.14 -21.01 -6.54
C SER A 296 -15.40 -20.79 -5.74
N PRO A 297 -15.90 -19.56 -5.58
CA PRO A 297 -17.23 -19.38 -5.00
C PRO A 297 -18.19 -20.19 -5.85
N SER A 298 -18.96 -21.07 -5.20
CA SER A 298 -20.18 -21.62 -5.78
C SER A 298 -20.97 -20.44 -6.33
N ALA A 299 -20.99 -20.29 -7.65
CA ALA A 299 -21.96 -19.47 -8.32
C ALA A 299 -23.28 -20.22 -8.18
N SER A 300 -23.97 -19.95 -7.07
CA SER A 300 -25.34 -20.37 -6.78
C SER A 300 -26.11 -19.14 -6.38
#